data_AF-A0A8T9S637-F1
#
_entry.id   AF-A0A8T9S637-F1
#
_cell.length_a   1.000
_cell.length_b   1.000
_cell.length_c   1.000
_cell.angle_alpha   90.00
_cell.angle_beta   90.00
_cell.angle_gamma   90.00
#
_symmetry.space_group_name_H-M   'P 1'
#
loop_
_entity.id
_entity.type
_entity.pdbx_description
1 polymer ?
#
loop_
_entity_poly.entity_id
_entity_poly.type
_entity_poly.pdbx_seq_one_letter_code
_entity_poly.pdbx_strand_id
1 'polypeptide(L)'
;MKRILTLLLVASSLAAAPRFAAAQDGGFPVQTTPRTQFVFLNGEVVRREGSQTTPLTQNVKLRNGTKINYKSGIVEMPADKVNPKGKKLTLHEGDYVRADGGLVFATPSSAAAARGEAPAGGPNKFDTYTQRGPGYSDPATQVSLLRKKVELLNQKVQLLSQGRTDMPDTKAIDDQLTQLDTQLGSPK
;
A
#
# COMPACT_ATOMS: atom_id res chain seq x y z
N MET A 1 34.33 45.96 -66.22
CA MET A 1 32.92 45.94 -65.74
C MET A 1 32.82 44.80 -64.72
N LYS A 2 32.86 45.06 -63.39
CA LYS A 2 31.71 45.10 -62.45
C LYS A 2 30.65 44.03 -62.80
N ARG A 3 30.26 43.05 -61.97
CA ARG A 3 29.89 43.10 -60.54
C ARG A 3 29.98 41.72 -59.85
N ILE A 4 30.22 41.80 -58.55
CA ILE A 4 30.08 40.79 -57.49
C ILE A 4 28.58 40.43 -57.30
N LEU A 5 28.24 39.16 -57.05
CA LEU A 5 27.15 38.86 -56.12
C LEU A 5 27.34 37.49 -55.42
N THR A 6 27.68 37.62 -54.14
CA THR A 6 27.66 36.63 -53.08
C THR A 6 26.20 36.28 -52.72
N LEU A 7 25.87 35.01 -52.53
CA LEU A 7 24.72 34.62 -51.71
C LEU A 7 25.15 33.55 -50.71
N LEU A 8 25.33 33.99 -49.46
CA LEU A 8 25.31 33.15 -48.27
C LEU A 8 23.89 32.57 -48.12
N LEU A 9 23.79 31.24 -47.94
CA LEU A 9 22.61 30.65 -47.31
C LEU A 9 23.05 30.04 -45.97
N VAL A 10 22.71 30.74 -44.89
CA VAL A 10 22.98 30.36 -43.51
C VAL A 10 21.85 29.46 -42.99
N ALA A 11 22.28 28.31 -42.49
CA ALA A 11 21.78 27.49 -41.39
C ALA A 11 20.35 27.69 -40.84
N SER A 12 19.64 26.56 -40.68
CA SER A 12 18.72 26.31 -39.55
C SER A 12 18.44 24.79 -39.43
N SER A 13 19.48 23.97 -39.26
CA SER A 13 19.27 22.59 -38.82
C SER A 13 18.87 22.64 -37.35
N LEU A 14 17.58 22.40 -37.07
CA LEU A 14 17.04 22.20 -35.73
C LEU A 14 17.83 21.08 -35.03
N ALA A 15 18.78 21.47 -34.19
CA ALA A 15 19.38 20.57 -33.22
C ALA A 15 18.29 20.18 -32.22
N ALA A 16 17.66 19.02 -32.42
CA ALA A 16 16.99 18.30 -31.35
C ALA A 16 18.07 17.87 -30.35
N ALA A 17 18.45 18.78 -29.45
CA ALA A 17 19.34 18.46 -28.36
C ALA A 17 18.72 17.31 -27.56
N PRO A 18 19.45 16.23 -27.26
CA PRO A 18 19.00 15.26 -26.28
C PRO A 18 18.82 16.04 -24.97
N ARG A 19 17.58 16.06 -24.48
CA ARG A 19 17.29 16.54 -23.13
C ARG A 19 17.95 15.55 -22.17
N PHE A 20 19.22 15.78 -21.87
CA PHE A 20 19.81 15.24 -20.67
C PHE A 20 19.00 15.83 -19.53
N ALA A 21 18.06 15.03 -19.00
CA ALA A 21 17.43 15.29 -17.73
C ALA A 21 18.58 15.49 -16.75
N ALA A 22 18.84 16.74 -16.36
CA ALA A 22 19.75 17.03 -15.28
C ALA A 22 19.37 16.11 -14.14
N ALA A 23 20.30 15.28 -13.68
CA ALA A 23 20.14 14.53 -12.46
C ALA A 23 19.90 15.57 -11.37
N GLN A 24 18.63 15.79 -11.01
CA GLN A 24 18.23 16.74 -10.00
C GLN A 24 18.68 16.17 -8.67
N ASP A 25 19.93 16.49 -8.33
CA ASP A 25 20.54 16.15 -7.06
C ASP A 25 19.76 16.88 -5.97
N GLY A 26 19.19 16.12 -5.04
CA GLY A 26 18.49 16.67 -3.87
C GLY A 26 16.97 16.45 -3.79
N GLY A 27 16.27 16.23 -4.90
CA GLY A 27 14.81 16.07 -4.93
C GLY A 27 14.02 17.32 -4.49
N PHE A 28 12.76 17.44 -4.92
CA PHE A 28 11.91 18.57 -4.55
C PHE A 28 11.06 18.24 -3.33
N PRO A 29 10.98 19.14 -2.34
CA PRO A 29 10.04 18.99 -1.23
C PRO A 29 8.63 18.76 -1.76
N VAL A 30 7.99 17.69 -1.31
CA VAL A 30 6.60 17.38 -1.69
C VAL A 30 5.72 17.35 -0.46
N GLN A 31 4.50 17.88 -0.59
CA GLN A 31 3.48 17.72 0.44
C GLN A 31 2.85 16.33 0.34
N THR A 32 2.86 15.63 1.47
CA THR A 32 2.31 14.29 1.63
C THR A 32 1.19 14.31 2.67
N THR A 33 0.19 13.46 2.47
CA THR A 33 -0.75 13.04 3.50
C THR A 33 -0.23 11.75 4.17
N PRO A 34 -0.78 11.31 5.31
CA PRO A 34 -0.44 10.02 5.90
C PRO A 34 -0.71 8.82 4.98
N ARG A 35 -1.53 8.98 3.93
CA ARG A 35 -1.86 7.93 2.95
C ARG A 35 -0.99 7.98 1.69
N THR A 36 -0.16 9.01 1.54
CA THR A 36 0.72 9.13 0.37
C THR A 36 1.75 8.01 0.35
N GLN A 37 1.87 7.37 -0.80
CA GLN A 37 2.87 6.36 -1.10
C GLN A 37 3.62 6.75 -2.38
N PHE A 38 4.90 6.40 -2.46
CA PHE A 38 5.72 6.52 -3.67
C PHE A 38 6.11 5.12 -4.10
N VAL A 39 5.41 4.59 -5.09
CA VAL A 39 5.44 3.18 -5.49
C VAL A 39 6.24 3.03 -6.75
N PHE A 40 7.15 2.06 -6.80
CA PHE A 40 7.87 1.73 -8.03
C PHE A 40 7.00 0.80 -8.89
N LEU A 41 6.59 1.30 -10.05
CA LEU A 41 5.74 0.61 -11.00
C LEU A 41 6.23 0.82 -12.43
N ASN A 42 6.27 -0.26 -13.20
CA ASN A 42 6.68 -0.25 -14.62
C ASN A 42 8.02 0.49 -14.85
N GLY A 43 8.96 0.34 -13.92
CA GLY A 43 10.29 0.95 -14.02
C GLY A 43 10.38 2.41 -13.56
N GLU A 44 9.31 3.02 -13.06
CA GLU A 44 9.32 4.40 -12.56
C GLU A 44 8.58 4.52 -11.22
N VAL A 45 8.91 5.54 -10.43
CA VAL A 45 8.18 5.84 -9.19
C VAL A 45 6.98 6.72 -9.51
N VAL A 46 5.82 6.29 -9.06
CA VAL A 46 4.57 7.05 -9.11
C VAL A 46 4.13 7.44 -7.70
N ARG A 47 3.43 8.57 -7.57
CA ARG A 47 2.72 8.89 -6.33
C ARG A 47 1.41 8.12 -6.32
N ARG A 48 1.08 7.47 -5.20
CA ARG A 48 -0.21 6.83 -4.97
C ARG A 48 -0.91 7.48 -3.78
N GLU A 49 -2.19 7.77 -3.95
CA GLU A 49 -3.11 8.26 -2.93
C GLU A 49 -4.35 7.36 -2.94
N GLY A 50 -4.41 6.40 -2.01
CA GLY A 50 -5.46 5.38 -2.03
C GLY A 50 -5.38 4.54 -3.33
N SER A 51 -6.44 4.57 -4.14
CA SER A 51 -6.50 3.85 -5.42
C SER A 51 -5.96 4.65 -6.61
N GLN A 52 -5.68 5.94 -6.44
CA GLN A 52 -5.21 6.81 -7.53
C GLN A 52 -3.69 6.80 -7.60
N THR A 53 -3.16 6.71 -8.82
CA THR A 53 -1.73 6.82 -9.10
C THR A 53 -1.46 7.96 -10.05
N THR A 54 -0.44 8.76 -9.76
CA THR A 54 -0.05 9.93 -10.54
C THR A 54 1.45 9.85 -10.84
N PRO A 55 1.85 9.96 -12.12
CA PRO A 55 3.26 9.99 -12.49
C PRO A 55 4.00 11.15 -11.82
N LEU A 56 5.26 10.90 -11.47
CA LEU A 56 6.17 11.96 -11.04
C LEU A 56 6.91 12.53 -12.25
N THR A 57 7.17 13.82 -12.23
CA THR A 57 7.96 14.52 -13.26
C THR A 57 9.36 14.90 -12.78
N GLN A 58 9.63 14.72 -11.48
CA GLN A 58 10.86 15.13 -10.82
C GLN A 58 11.15 14.26 -9.59
N ASN A 59 12.40 14.29 -9.14
CA ASN A 59 12.82 13.61 -7.92
C ASN A 59 12.09 14.20 -6.71
N VAL A 60 11.83 13.37 -5.71
CA VAL A 60 11.07 13.75 -4.51
C VAL A 60 12.01 13.83 -3.30
N LYS A 61 11.78 14.82 -2.44
CA LYS A 61 12.36 14.92 -1.10
C LYS A 61 11.25 14.97 -0.06
N LEU A 62 11.24 14.02 0.86
CA LEU A 62 10.28 13.96 1.96
C LEU A 62 10.71 14.85 3.12
N ARG A 63 9.77 15.15 4.02
CA ARG A 63 10.03 15.98 5.21
C ARG A 63 11.10 15.39 6.12
N ASN A 64 11.21 14.07 6.18
CA ASN A 64 12.23 13.39 6.98
C ASN A 64 13.64 13.42 6.32
N GLY A 65 13.79 13.99 5.12
CA GLY A 65 15.04 14.07 4.39
C GLY A 65 15.29 12.95 3.38
N THR A 66 14.40 11.95 3.31
CA THR A 66 14.48 10.86 2.31
C THR A 66 14.34 11.43 0.92
N LYS A 67 15.24 11.04 0.01
CA LYS A 67 15.19 11.42 -1.40
C LYS A 67 14.82 10.21 -2.25
N ILE A 68 13.99 10.42 -3.27
CA ILE A 68 13.51 9.37 -4.16
C ILE A 68 13.76 9.81 -5.60
N ASN A 69 14.53 9.01 -6.34
CA ASN A 69 14.73 9.21 -7.76
C ASN A 69 13.61 8.51 -8.54
N TYR A 70 12.80 9.28 -9.25
CA TYR A 70 11.58 8.74 -9.86
C TYR A 70 11.83 7.88 -11.11
N LYS A 71 12.98 8.03 -11.78
CA LYS A 71 13.32 7.23 -12.97
C LYS A 71 14.05 5.92 -12.66
N SER A 72 14.76 5.87 -11.54
CA SER A 72 15.58 4.69 -11.18
C SER A 72 15.05 3.93 -9.97
N GLY A 73 14.10 4.50 -9.22
CA GLY A 73 13.65 3.90 -7.96
C GLY A 73 14.69 3.93 -6.86
N ILE A 74 15.81 4.66 -7.02
CA ILE A 74 16.81 4.80 -5.96
C ILE A 74 16.26 5.69 -4.85
N VAL A 75 16.29 5.19 -3.62
CA VAL A 75 15.90 5.88 -2.40
C VAL A 75 17.14 6.13 -1.55
N GLU A 76 17.40 7.39 -1.23
CA GLU A 76 18.46 7.79 -0.32
C GLU A 76 17.84 8.16 1.03
N MET A 77 18.06 7.31 2.03
CA MET A 77 17.68 7.57 3.41
C MET A 77 18.72 8.50 4.07
N PRO A 78 18.27 9.44 4.93
CA PRO A 78 19.16 10.32 5.67
C PRO A 78 20.10 9.52 6.58
N ALA A 79 21.20 10.15 6.99
CA ALA A 79 22.10 9.55 7.98
C ALA A 79 21.39 9.33 9.31
N ASP A 80 21.64 8.18 9.93
CA ASP A 80 21.18 7.85 11.28
C ASP A 80 22.30 7.23 12.11
N LYS A 81 22.00 6.83 13.35
CA LYS A 81 22.99 6.25 14.26
C LYS A 81 23.57 4.92 13.77
N VAL A 82 22.86 4.19 12.93
CA VAL A 82 23.26 2.88 12.40
C VAL A 82 24.01 3.05 11.08
N ASN A 83 23.61 4.01 10.25
CA ASN A 83 24.13 4.34 8.94
C ASN A 83 24.52 5.83 8.90
N PRO A 84 25.71 6.20 9.41
CA PRO A 84 26.12 7.60 9.56
C PRO A 84 26.32 8.33 8.22
N LYS A 85 26.41 7.60 7.11
CA LYS A 85 26.51 8.16 5.75
C LYS A 85 25.16 8.19 5.01
N GLY A 86 24.08 7.78 5.68
CA GLY A 86 22.82 7.45 5.02
C GLY A 86 22.90 6.11 4.31
N LYS A 87 21.73 5.61 3.88
CA LYS A 87 21.61 4.33 3.19
C LYS A 87 20.95 4.54 1.83
N LYS A 88 21.55 3.99 0.78
CA LYS A 88 20.94 3.95 -0.55
C LYS A 88 20.31 2.59 -0.77
N LEU A 89 19.07 2.60 -1.25
CA LEU A 89 18.27 1.41 -1.53
C LEU A 89 17.68 1.55 -2.93
N THR A 90 17.48 0.43 -3.63
CA THR A 90 16.82 0.41 -4.94
C THR A 90 15.46 -0.25 -4.78
N LEU A 91 14.41 0.44 -5.20
CA LEU A 91 13.06 -0.12 -5.26
C LEU A 91 12.95 -1.13 -6.40
N HIS A 92 12.18 -2.18 -6.16
CA HIS A 92 11.72 -3.12 -7.18
C HIS A 92 10.22 -2.98 -7.37
N GLU A 93 9.69 -3.66 -8.39
CA GLU A 93 8.28 -3.57 -8.77
C GLU A 93 7.35 -3.85 -7.57
N GLY A 94 6.49 -2.88 -7.27
CA GLY A 94 5.53 -2.93 -6.17
C GLY A 94 6.07 -2.46 -4.82
N ASP A 95 7.39 -2.32 -4.64
CA ASP A 95 7.97 -1.69 -3.45
C ASP A 95 7.52 -0.23 -3.36
N TYR A 96 7.39 0.31 -2.15
CA TYR A 96 6.98 1.69 -1.98
C TYR A 96 7.52 2.37 -0.72
N VAL A 97 7.72 3.68 -0.84
CA VAL A 97 8.07 4.57 0.27
C VAL A 97 6.81 5.24 0.79
N ARG A 98 6.59 5.21 2.10
CA ARG A 98 5.50 5.93 2.78
C ARG A 98 5.85 7.41 2.99
N ALA A 99 4.84 8.22 3.33
CA ALA A 99 5.02 9.64 3.64
C ALA A 99 6.04 9.93 4.76
N ASP A 100 6.20 9.01 5.72
CA ASP A 100 7.19 9.11 6.80
C ASP A 100 8.61 8.70 6.37
N GLY A 101 8.78 8.29 5.10
CA GLY A 101 9.99 7.74 4.52
C GLY A 101 10.29 6.29 4.89
N GLY A 102 9.36 5.62 5.58
CA GLY A 102 9.44 4.18 5.80
C GLY A 102 9.32 3.43 4.47
N LEU A 103 10.14 2.41 4.29
CA LEU A 103 10.17 1.59 3.08
C LEU A 103 9.40 0.28 3.31
N VAL A 104 8.54 -0.08 2.36
CA VAL A 104 7.79 -1.34 2.36
C VAL A 104 8.13 -2.12 1.10
N PHE A 105 8.47 -3.38 1.29
CA PHE A 105 8.86 -4.29 0.21
C PHE A 105 7.68 -5.16 -0.21
N ALA A 106 7.49 -5.32 -1.52
CA ALA A 106 6.48 -6.21 -2.09
C ALA A 106 6.94 -7.68 -2.09
N THR A 107 8.25 -7.93 -2.08
CA THR A 107 8.83 -9.28 -2.14
C THR A 107 9.90 -9.52 -1.07
N PRO A 108 10.09 -10.78 -0.62
CA PRO A 108 11.19 -11.16 0.26
C PRO A 108 12.56 -10.89 -0.37
N SER A 109 12.70 -11.04 -1.69
CA SER A 109 13.95 -10.76 -2.40
C SER A 109 14.32 -9.28 -2.33
N SER A 110 13.34 -8.37 -2.50
CA SER A 110 13.56 -6.92 -2.31
C SER A 110 14.01 -6.60 -0.87
N ALA A 111 13.37 -7.23 0.12
CA ALA A 111 13.71 -7.03 1.53
C ALA A 111 15.12 -7.56 1.87
N ALA A 112 15.49 -8.73 1.35
CA ALA A 112 16.82 -9.31 1.51
C ALA A 112 17.88 -8.43 0.87
N ALA A 113 17.66 -7.96 -0.37
CA ALA A 113 18.57 -7.05 -1.06
C ALA A 113 18.79 -5.76 -0.27
N ALA A 114 17.73 -5.20 0.33
CA ALA A 114 17.85 -4.02 1.17
C ALA A 114 18.64 -4.26 2.46
N ARG A 115 18.72 -5.49 2.97
CA ARG A 115 19.59 -5.87 4.10
C ARG A 115 21.02 -6.24 3.67
N GLY A 116 21.30 -6.30 2.36
CA GLY A 116 22.58 -6.80 1.84
C GLY A 116 22.70 -8.33 1.92
N GLU A 117 21.57 -9.03 2.03
CA GLU A 117 21.49 -10.49 2.10
C GLU A 117 21.30 -11.07 0.69
N ALA A 118 21.65 -12.35 0.53
CA ALA A 118 21.36 -13.09 -0.69
C ALA A 118 19.84 -13.17 -0.92
N PRO A 119 19.36 -13.14 -2.18
CA PRO A 119 17.93 -13.20 -2.47
C PRO A 119 17.32 -14.46 -1.85
N ALA A 120 16.26 -14.30 -1.04
CA ALA A 120 15.39 -15.42 -0.72
C ALA A 120 14.82 -15.96 -2.04
N GLY A 121 14.96 -17.26 -2.30
CA GLY A 121 14.70 -17.86 -3.60
C GLY A 121 13.28 -17.65 -4.13
N GLY A 122 13.17 -17.35 -5.43
CA GLY A 122 11.93 -17.29 -6.21
C GLY A 122 11.25 -15.91 -6.26
N PRO A 123 10.43 -15.61 -7.30
CA PRO A 123 9.67 -14.37 -7.46
C PRO A 123 8.45 -14.30 -6.52
N ASN A 124 8.59 -14.85 -5.32
CA ASN A 124 7.49 -14.98 -4.38
C ASN A 124 7.20 -13.59 -3.81
N LYS A 125 5.95 -13.15 -3.86
CA LYS A 125 5.51 -11.98 -3.07
C LYS A 125 5.49 -12.40 -1.59
N PHE A 126 5.45 -11.43 -0.67
CA PHE A 126 5.09 -11.79 0.69
C PHE A 126 3.70 -12.42 0.67
N ASP A 127 3.59 -13.66 1.13
CA ASP A 127 2.28 -14.22 1.45
C ASP A 127 1.66 -13.33 2.52
N THR A 128 0.37 -13.02 2.37
CA THR A 128 -0.36 -12.35 3.42
C THR A 128 -0.42 -13.30 4.61
N TYR A 129 0.48 -13.09 5.56
CA TYR A 129 0.51 -13.86 6.79
C TYR A 129 -0.73 -13.53 7.61
N THR A 130 -1.76 -14.35 7.48
CA THR A 130 -2.84 -14.41 8.46
C THR A 130 -2.38 -15.39 9.54
N GLN A 131 -1.77 -14.86 10.61
CA GLN A 131 -1.52 -15.66 11.81
C GLN A 131 -2.87 -16.07 12.39
N ARG A 132 -3.39 -17.21 11.95
CA ARG A 132 -4.54 -17.88 12.57
C ARG A 132 -4.01 -18.69 13.74
N GLY A 133 -3.80 -18.01 14.86
CA GLY A 133 -3.53 -18.70 16.12
C GLY A 133 -4.74 -19.54 16.55
N PRO A 134 -4.57 -20.49 17.48
CA PRO A 134 -5.68 -21.01 18.26
C PRO A 134 -6.35 -19.80 18.94
N GLY A 135 -7.55 -19.50 18.47
CA GLY A 135 -8.46 -18.45 18.90
C GLY A 135 -9.18 -17.80 17.72
N TYR A 136 -8.76 -18.08 16.48
CA TYR A 136 -9.24 -17.34 15.32
C TYR A 136 -10.62 -17.81 14.86
N SER A 137 -11.67 -17.07 15.22
CA SER A 137 -12.96 -17.10 14.55
C SER A 137 -12.90 -16.25 13.28
N ASP A 138 -13.27 -16.84 12.15
CA ASP A 138 -13.44 -16.10 10.90
C ASP A 138 -14.53 -15.02 11.08
N PRO A 139 -14.22 -13.73 10.85
CA PRO A 139 -15.18 -12.64 11.00
C PRO A 139 -16.48 -12.85 10.20
N ALA A 140 -16.41 -13.48 9.01
CA ALA A 140 -17.60 -13.75 8.22
C ALA A 140 -18.50 -14.79 8.90
N THR A 141 -17.91 -15.81 9.51
CA THR A 141 -18.60 -16.83 10.30
C THR A 141 -19.17 -16.26 11.61
N GLN A 142 -18.45 -15.36 12.28
CA GLN A 142 -18.97 -14.70 13.49
C GLN A 142 -20.17 -13.79 13.17
N VAL A 143 -20.09 -13.03 12.07
CA VAL A 143 -21.18 -12.15 11.63
C VAL A 143 -22.41 -12.97 11.22
N SER A 144 -22.26 -14.14 10.60
CA SER A 144 -23.41 -14.98 10.25
C SER A 144 -24.10 -15.57 11.49
N LEU A 145 -23.34 -16.01 12.50
CA LEU A 145 -23.88 -16.48 13.78
C LEU A 145 -24.60 -15.37 14.55
N LEU A 146 -24.03 -14.15 14.57
CA LEU A 146 -24.68 -12.99 15.20
C LEU A 146 -25.98 -12.60 14.50
N ARG A 147 -26.03 -12.63 13.16
CA ARG A 147 -27.27 -12.39 12.41
C ARG A 147 -28.36 -13.40 12.79
N LYS A 148 -28.01 -14.69 12.82
CA LYS A 148 -28.95 -15.75 13.22
C LYS A 148 -29.46 -15.59 14.65
N LYS A 149 -28.60 -15.13 15.57
CA LYS A 149 -29.00 -14.79 16.95
C LYS A 149 -30.03 -13.65 16.98
N VAL A 150 -29.81 -12.59 16.21
CA VAL A 150 -30.75 -11.46 16.12
C VAL A 150 -32.10 -11.90 15.55
N GLU A 151 -32.11 -12.76 14.53
CA GLU A 151 -33.34 -13.32 13.96
C GLU A 151 -34.16 -14.11 14.99
N LEU A 152 -33.51 -15.00 15.75
CA LEU A 152 -34.17 -15.78 16.80
C LEU A 152 -34.70 -14.90 17.95
N LEU A 153 -33.95 -13.86 18.34
CA LEU A 153 -34.41 -12.90 19.34
C LEU A 153 -35.64 -12.13 18.86
N ASN A 154 -35.66 -11.70 17.59
CA ASN A 154 -36.82 -11.05 16.99
C ASN A 154 -38.04 -11.98 16.95
N GLN A 155 -37.84 -13.26 16.60
CA GLN A 155 -38.91 -14.27 16.63
C GLN A 155 -39.45 -14.50 18.05
N LYS A 156 -38.57 -14.53 19.06
CA LYS A 156 -38.97 -14.64 20.47
C LYS A 156 -39.79 -13.44 20.92
N VAL A 157 -39.35 -12.22 20.58
CA VAL A 157 -40.08 -10.99 20.89
C VAL A 157 -41.47 -11.00 20.25
N GLN A 158 -41.56 -11.39 18.97
CA GLN A 158 -42.83 -11.48 18.26
C GLN A 158 -43.80 -12.50 18.88
N LEU A 159 -43.30 -13.63 19.38
CA LEU A 159 -44.13 -14.60 20.09
C LEU A 159 -44.62 -14.02 21.41
N LEU A 160 -43.72 -13.46 22.21
CA LEU A 160 -44.06 -12.90 23.53
C LEU A 160 -44.95 -11.66 23.45
N SER A 161 -44.91 -10.91 22.35
CA SER A 161 -45.73 -9.70 22.17
C SER A 161 -47.17 -9.97 21.71
N GLN A 162 -47.59 -11.23 21.52
CA GLN A 162 -48.90 -11.58 20.97
C GLN A 162 -50.10 -11.36 21.91
N GLY A 163 -49.93 -10.73 23.08
CA GLY A 163 -51.05 -10.32 23.94
C GLY A 163 -51.97 -11.46 24.38
N ARG A 164 -51.49 -12.71 24.36
CA ARG A 164 -52.23 -13.89 24.79
C ARG A 164 -52.17 -14.02 26.31
N THR A 165 -53.25 -14.50 26.92
CA THR A 165 -53.33 -14.80 28.36
C THR A 165 -52.46 -15.99 28.77
N ASP A 166 -52.14 -16.88 27.83
CA ASP A 166 -51.22 -18.00 28.01
C ASP A 166 -49.85 -17.65 27.42
N MET A 167 -48.77 -17.81 28.20
CA MET A 167 -47.42 -17.59 27.71
C MET A 167 -47.09 -18.57 26.58
N PRO A 168 -46.64 -18.10 25.40
CA PRO A 168 -46.23 -18.98 24.31
C PRO A 168 -44.97 -19.76 24.69
N ASP A 169 -44.89 -21.01 24.25
CA ASP A 169 -43.72 -21.86 24.47
C ASP A 169 -42.52 -21.35 23.65
N THR A 170 -41.52 -20.76 24.32
CA THR A 170 -40.28 -20.28 23.71
C THR A 170 -39.13 -21.27 23.83
N LYS A 171 -39.36 -22.47 24.39
CA LYS A 171 -38.29 -23.39 24.76
C LYS A 171 -37.38 -23.76 23.59
N ALA A 172 -37.95 -24.01 22.42
CA ALA A 172 -37.17 -24.33 21.22
C ALA A 172 -36.26 -23.18 20.76
N ILE A 173 -36.71 -21.92 20.89
CA ILE A 173 -35.90 -20.74 20.55
C ILE A 173 -34.79 -20.54 21.58
N ASP A 174 -35.10 -20.79 22.86
CA ASP A 174 -34.13 -20.68 23.95
C ASP A 174 -33.01 -21.73 23.87
N ASP A 175 -33.35 -22.97 23.50
CA ASP A 175 -32.38 -24.03 23.26
C ASP A 175 -31.45 -23.66 22.05
N GLN A 176 -32.01 -23.05 21.00
CA GLN A 176 -31.23 -22.60 19.82
C GLN A 176 -30.33 -21.39 20.12
N LEU A 177 -30.78 -20.43 20.94
CA LEU A 177 -29.98 -19.29 21.39
C LEU A 177 -28.80 -19.76 22.26
N THR A 178 -29.05 -20.73 23.14
CA THR A 178 -28.02 -21.33 24.01
C THR A 178 -26.93 -22.03 23.19
N GLN A 179 -27.33 -22.75 22.14
CA GLN A 179 -26.40 -23.41 21.22
C GLN A 179 -25.58 -22.40 20.42
N LEU A 180 -26.19 -21.32 19.93
CA LEU A 180 -25.49 -20.23 19.25
C LEU A 180 -24.51 -19.50 20.17
N ASP A 181 -24.88 -19.28 21.43
CA ASP A 181 -24.02 -18.63 22.42
C ASP A 181 -22.81 -19.48 22.79
N THR A 182 -22.98 -20.81 22.80
CA THR A 182 -21.84 -21.73 22.93
C THR A 182 -20.90 -21.64 21.73
N GLN A 183 -21.44 -21.48 20.52
CA GLN A 183 -20.64 -21.31 19.28
C GLN A 183 -19.95 -19.94 19.20
N LEU A 184 -20.57 -18.90 19.75
CA LEU A 184 -20.01 -17.53 19.82
C LEU A 184 -19.01 -17.34 20.97
N GLY A 185 -19.21 -18.04 22.09
CA GLY A 185 -18.44 -17.90 23.33
C GLY A 185 -17.29 -18.90 23.50
N SER A 186 -17.15 -19.88 22.61
CA SER A 186 -16.02 -20.80 22.66
C SER A 186 -14.73 -20.10 22.20
N PRO A 187 -13.73 -19.90 23.07
CA PRO A 187 -12.37 -19.69 22.59
C PRO A 187 -11.91 -21.00 21.92
N LYS A 188 -11.47 -20.94 20.66
CA LYS A 188 -10.86 -22.08 19.97
C LYS A 188 -9.43 -21.79 19.60
#